data_AF-A0A2M9WAM6-F1
#
_entry.id   AF-A0A2M9WAM6-F1
#
_cell.length_a   1.000
_cell.length_b   1.000
_cell.length_c   1.000
_cell.angle_alpha   90.00
_cell.angle_beta   90.00
_cell.angle_gamma   90.00
#
_symmetry.space_group_name_H-M   'P 1'
#
loop_
_entity.id
_entity.type
_entity.pdbx_description
1 polymer ?
#
loop_
_entity_poly.entity_id
_entity_poly.type
_entity_poly.pdbx_seq_one_letter_code
_entity_poly.pdbx_strand_id
1 'polypeptide(L)' 'MSLDTAPDEVKLAVDLIQLLEENHVPTATVLAALAIVQRDFQQKQKEEGAN' A
#
# COMPACT_ATOMS: atom_id res chain seq x y z
N MET A 1 -7.76 -6.36 -20.42
CA MET A 1 -7.20 -4.98 -20.32
C MET A 1 -5.94 -5.11 -19.50
N SER A 2 -4.78 -4.70 -20.04
CA SER A 2 -3.47 -4.96 -19.41
C SER A 2 -3.25 -4.03 -18.23
N LEU A 3 -2.81 -4.58 -17.10
CA LEU A 3 -2.28 -3.79 -15.97
C LEU A 3 -0.99 -3.04 -16.35
N ASP A 4 -0.36 -3.35 -17.49
CA ASP A 4 0.89 -2.73 -17.95
C ASP A 4 0.82 -1.21 -18.12
N THR A 5 -0.36 -0.67 -18.46
CA THR A 5 -0.56 0.78 -18.66
C THR A 5 -1.16 1.48 -17.44
N ALA A 6 -1.36 0.78 -16.32
CA ALA A 6 -1.87 1.40 -15.10
C ALA A 6 -0.80 2.32 -14.46
N PRO A 7 -1.18 3.35 -13.70
CA PRO A 7 -0.26 4.09 -12.84
C PRO A 7 0.45 3.16 -11.84
N ASP A 8 1.67 3.51 -11.44
CA ASP A 8 2.50 2.66 -10.58
C ASP A 8 1.85 2.42 -9.22
N GLU A 9 1.15 3.41 -8.66
CA GLU A 9 0.38 3.28 -7.41
C GLU A 9 -0.76 2.26 -7.52
N VAL A 10 -1.36 2.13 -8.71
CA VAL A 10 -2.44 1.16 -8.95
C VAL A 10 -1.86 -0.25 -9.06
N LYS A 11 -0.73 -0.41 -9.75
CA LYS A 11 -0.04 -1.72 -9.84
C LYS A 11 0.37 -2.20 -8.45
N LEU A 12 1.00 -1.32 -7.67
CA LEU A 12 1.43 -1.61 -6.31
C LEU A 12 0.24 -2.00 -5.41
N ALA A 13 -0.89 -1.30 -5.52
CA ALA A 13 -2.08 -1.63 -4.76
C ALA A 13 -2.62 -3.03 -5.11
N VAL A 14 -2.63 -3.39 -6.40
CA VAL A 14 -3.05 -4.73 -6.87
C VAL A 14 -2.13 -5.81 -6.32
N ASP A 15 -0.81 -5.64 -6.42
CA ASP A 15 0.17 -6.60 -5.90
C ASP A 15 0.04 -6.80 -4.39
N LEU A 16 -0.16 -5.70 -3.64
CA LEU A 16 -0.39 -5.76 -2.20
C LEU A 16 -1.68 -6.48 -1.84
N ILE A 17 -2.78 -6.25 -2.57
CA ILE A 17 -4.04 -6.95 -2.35
C ILE A 17 -3.85 -8.45 -2.59
N GLN A 18 -3.25 -8.84 -3.72
CA GLN A 18 -2.99 -10.24 -4.03
C GLN A 18 -2.17 -10.92 -2.92
N LEU A 19 -1.09 -10.30 -2.46
CA LEU A 19 -0.26 -10.84 -1.39
C LEU A 19 -1.06 -11.08 -0.10
N LEU A 20 -1.92 -10.13 0.27
CA LEU A 20 -2.71 -10.23 1.50
C LEU A 20 -3.82 -11.29 1.40
N GLU A 21 -4.40 -11.44 0.22
CA GLU A 21 -5.38 -12.49 -0.08
C GLU A 21 -4.74 -13.89 -0.06
N GLU A 22 -3.57 -14.06 -0.68
CA GLU A 22 -2.81 -15.33 -0.66
C GLU A 22 -2.45 -15.76 0.76
N ASN A 23 -2.15 -14.79 1.63
CA ASN A 23 -1.87 -15.02 3.05
C ASN A 23 -3.13 -15.11 3.92
N HIS A 24 -4.34 -15.05 3.33
CA HIS A 24 -5.63 -15.14 4.02
C HIS A 24 -5.76 -14.16 5.20
N VAL A 25 -5.18 -12.96 5.06
CA VAL A 25 -5.18 -11.97 6.13
C VAL A 25 -6.59 -11.40 6.28
N PRO A 26 -7.18 -11.36 7.50
CA PRO A 26 -8.49 -10.78 7.71
C PRO A 26 -8.54 -9.31 7.28
N THR A 27 -9.61 -8.90 6.60
CA THR A 27 -9.78 -7.53 6.09
C THR A 27 -9.61 -6.46 7.17
N ALA A 28 -10.12 -6.70 8.38
CA ALA A 28 -9.98 -5.78 9.50
C ALA A 28 -8.49 -5.56 9.89
N THR A 29 -7.70 -6.63 9.86
CA THR A 29 -6.25 -6.58 10.11
C THR A 29 -5.53 -5.86 8.99
N VAL A 30 -5.89 -6.12 7.73
CA VAL A 30 -5.35 -5.41 6.55
C VAL A 30 -5.57 -3.90 6.68
N LEU A 31 -6.79 -3.47 6.95
CA LEU A 31 -7.13 -2.05 7.08
C LEU A 31 -6.35 -1.38 8.21
N ALA A 32 -6.21 -2.05 9.36
CA ALA A 32 -5.41 -1.54 10.46
C ALA A 32 -3.92 -1.41 10.10
N ALA A 33 -3.35 -2.41 9.41
CA ALA A 33 -1.97 -2.39 8.95
C ALA A 33 -1.72 -1.29 7.91
N LEU A 34 -2.61 -1.15 6.93
CA LEU A 34 -2.50 -0.10 5.90
C LEU A 34 -2.55 1.31 6.51
N ALA A 35 -3.34 1.52 7.57
CA ALA A 35 -3.37 2.79 8.29
C ALA A 35 -2.02 3.09 8.99
N ILE A 36 -1.34 2.07 9.51
CA ILE A 36 0.00 2.22 10.11
C ILE A 36 1.03 2.55 9.03
N VAL A 37 1.04 1.78 7.94
CA VAL A 37 1.95 1.99 6.80
C VAL A 37 1.77 3.40 6.22
N GLN A 38 0.53 3.83 6.01
CA GLN A 38 0.23 5.19 5.51
C GLN A 38 0.84 6.27 6.42
N ARG A 39 0.69 6.13 7.74
CA ARG A 39 1.25 7.10 8.70
C ARG A 39 2.78 7.14 8.66
N ASP A 40 3.43 5.98 8.53
CA ASP A 40 4.90 5.88 8.42
C ASP A 40 5.42 6.60 7.17
N PHE A 41 4.82 6.35 6.00
CA PHE A 41 5.20 7.06 4.77
C PHE A 41 4.88 8.56 4.81
N GLN A 42 3.78 8.97 5.45
CA GLN A 42 3.48 10.39 5.67
C GLN A 42 4.53 11.06 6.57
N GLN A 43 5.06 10.35 7.57
CA GLN A 43 6.15 10.87 8.39
C GLN A 43 7.44 11.00 7.57
N LYS A 44 7.82 9.95 6.83
CA LYS A 44 9.00 9.97 5.94
C LYS A 44 8.92 11.10 4.92
N GLN A 45 7.76 11.31 4.29
CA GLN A 45 7.55 12.40 3.33
C GLN A 45 7.77 13.78 3.98
N LYS A 46 7.37 13.97 5.24
CA LYS A 46 7.62 15.21 5.97
C LYS A 46 9.10 15.39 6.30
N GLU A 47 9.79 14.32 6.65
CA GLU A 47 11.23 14.31 6.93
C GLU A 47 12.04 14.61 5.64
N GLU A 48 11.64 14.05 4.50
CA GLU A 48 12.24 14.31 3.18
C GLU A 48 12.02 15.74 2.69
N GLY A 49 10.84 16.33 2.96
CA GLY A 49 10.52 17.72 2.63
C GLY A 49 11.06 18.76 3.61
N ALA A 50 11.64 18.34 4.73
CA ALA A 50 12.26 19.21 5.75
C ALA A 50 13.78 19.39 5.56
N ASN A 51 14.34 18.82 4.50
CA ASN A 51 15.76 18.89 4.12
C ASN A 51 15.95 19.61 2.78
#